data_AF-A0A662SNU4-F1
#
_entry.id   AF-A0A662SNU4-F1
#
_cell.length_a   1.000
_cell.length_b   1.000
_cell.length_c   1.000
_cell.angle_alpha   90.00
_cell.angle_beta   90.00
_cell.angle_gamma   90.00
#
_symmetry.space_group_name_H-M   'P 1'
#
loop_
_entity.id
_entity.type
_entity.pdbx_description
1 polymer ?
#
loop_
_entity_poly.entity_id
_entity_poly.type
_entity_poly.pdbx_seq_one_letter_code
_entity_poly.pdbx_strand_id
1 'polypeptide(L)'
;FKYLLMYILWGIAAALLHGIINFDSIIPTIGASGAISGVLGAYFVLFPNANIRTLLFVFYRVIVTRVKSFYYLGFWFLYQLIPASLGEISGVAYWAHIGGFIAGAIMALPLRARILRRRKEAYPYGWVYEEEGFPFN
;
A
#
# COMPACT_ATOMS: atom_id res chain seq x y z
N PHE A 1 0.95 -20.52 2.18
CA PHE A 1 0.61 -20.33 0.75
C PHE A 1 -0.29 -19.12 0.43
N LYS A 2 -1.24 -18.69 1.30
CA LYS A 2 -2.12 -17.54 1.01
C LYS A 2 -1.37 -16.25 0.61
N TYR A 3 -0.29 -15.93 1.31
CA TYR A 3 0.57 -14.78 0.98
C TYR A 3 1.16 -14.89 -0.43
N LEU A 4 1.75 -16.04 -0.77
CA LEU A 4 2.34 -16.27 -2.09
C LEU A 4 1.30 -16.11 -3.21
N LEU A 5 0.10 -16.65 -3.02
CA LEU A 5 -0.99 -16.49 -3.97
C LEU A 5 -1.35 -15.02 -4.18
N MET A 6 -1.55 -14.27 -3.08
CA MET A 6 -1.86 -12.84 -3.16
C MET A 6 -0.75 -12.05 -3.82
N TYR A 7 0.51 -12.36 -3.48
CA TYR A 7 1.68 -11.72 -4.06
C TYR A 7 1.73 -11.91 -5.58
N ILE A 8 1.49 -13.14 -6.06
CA ILE A 8 1.41 -13.44 -7.50
C ILE A 8 0.24 -12.69 -8.15
N LEU A 9 -0.95 -12.71 -7.53
CA LEU A 9 -2.12 -12.00 -8.06
C LEU A 9 -1.89 -10.49 -8.19
N TRP A 10 -1.25 -9.87 -7.20
CA TRP A 10 -0.88 -8.45 -7.27
C TRP A 10 0.17 -8.19 -8.34
N GLY A 11 1.14 -9.08 -8.51
CA GLY A 11 2.11 -9.00 -9.61
C GLY A 11 1.46 -9.08 -10.99
N ILE A 12 0.51 -10.00 -11.17
CA ILE A 12 -0.27 -10.13 -12.41
C ILE A 12 -1.08 -8.85 -12.67
N ALA A 13 -1.82 -8.35 -11.68
CA ALA A 13 -2.60 -7.13 -11.82
C ALA A 13 -1.73 -5.91 -12.15
N ALA A 14 -0.57 -5.79 -11.51
CA ALA A 14 0.42 -4.75 -11.79
C ALA A 14 0.95 -4.82 -13.23
N ALA A 15 1.35 -6.02 -13.68
CA ALA A 15 1.86 -6.25 -15.02
C ALA A 15 0.81 -5.97 -16.10
N LEU A 16 -0.44 -6.41 -15.87
CA LEU A 16 -1.56 -6.15 -16.78
C LEU A 16 -1.85 -4.66 -16.89
N LEU A 17 -1.93 -3.92 -15.78
CA LEU A 17 -2.18 -2.48 -15.84
C LEU A 17 -1.06 -1.75 -16.59
N HIS A 18 0.20 -2.06 -16.26
CA HIS A 18 1.35 -1.44 -16.93
C HIS A 18 1.35 -1.73 -18.44
N GLY A 19 1.11 -2.98 -18.83
CA GLY A 19 1.09 -3.42 -20.21
C GLY A 19 -0.10 -2.86 -21.01
N ILE A 20 -1.28 -2.69 -20.39
CA ILE A 20 -2.43 -2.06 -21.05
C ILE A 20 -2.16 -0.58 -21.32
N ILE A 21 -1.57 0.13 -20.34
CA ILE A 21 -1.29 1.56 -20.48
C ILE A 21 -0.13 1.82 -21.45
N ASN A 22 0.87 0.94 -21.47
CA ASN A 22 2.07 1.07 -22.30
C ASN A 22 2.14 -0.03 -23.36
N PHE A 23 1.01 -0.32 -24.02
CA PHE A 23 0.88 -1.45 -24.95
C PHE A 23 1.86 -1.38 -26.12
N ASP A 24 2.17 -0.17 -26.60
CA ASP A 24 3.09 0.07 -27.71
C ASP A 24 4.56 0.18 -27.27
N SER A 25 4.86 -0.02 -25.99
CA SER A 25 6.22 0.09 -25.46
C SER A 25 7.09 -1.09 -25.90
N ILE A 26 8.23 -0.79 -26.52
CA ILE A 26 9.27 -1.77 -26.85
C ILE A 26 10.23 -2.04 -25.68
N ILE A 27 10.10 -1.30 -24.57
CA ILE A 27 10.96 -1.44 -23.40
C ILE A 27 10.41 -2.56 -22.52
N PRO A 28 11.14 -3.67 -22.34
CA PRO A 28 10.66 -4.78 -21.52
C PRO A 28 10.57 -4.37 -20.05
N THR A 29 9.50 -4.79 -19.39
CA THR A 29 9.32 -4.57 -17.96
C THR A 29 9.66 -5.83 -17.19
N ILE A 30 10.60 -5.73 -16.25
CA ILE A 30 10.95 -6.81 -15.33
C ILE A 30 11.02 -6.27 -13.90
N GLY A 31 10.38 -6.96 -12.96
CA GLY A 31 10.51 -6.59 -11.55
C GLY A 31 9.44 -7.18 -10.64
N ALA A 32 9.86 -7.50 -9.42
CA ALA A 32 8.98 -7.90 -8.33
C ALA A 32 8.23 -6.72 -7.67
N SER A 33 8.65 -5.49 -7.97
CA SER A 33 8.21 -4.27 -7.26
C SER A 33 6.72 -3.95 -7.43
N GLY A 34 6.09 -4.36 -8.54
CA GLY A 34 4.62 -4.27 -8.69
C GLY A 34 3.86 -5.13 -7.68
N ALA A 35 4.29 -6.38 -7.47
CA ALA A 35 3.71 -7.26 -6.44
C ALA A 35 3.94 -6.73 -5.02
N ILE A 36 5.14 -6.20 -4.75
CA ILE A 36 5.46 -5.53 -3.48
C ILE A 36 4.55 -4.31 -3.29
N SER A 37 4.27 -3.55 -4.34
CA SER A 37 3.34 -2.42 -4.28
C SER A 37 1.94 -2.88 -3.86
N GLY A 38 1.50 -4.08 -4.27
CA GLY A 38 0.29 -4.71 -3.76
C GLY A 38 0.34 -5.05 -2.27
N VAL A 39 1.48 -5.50 -1.75
CA VAL A 39 1.69 -5.66 -0.30
C VAL A 39 1.50 -4.33 0.41
N LEU A 40 2.07 -3.24 -0.14
CA LEU A 40 1.96 -1.90 0.43
C LEU A 40 0.52 -1.38 0.39
N GLY A 41 -0.20 -1.58 -0.71
CA GLY A 41 -1.62 -1.21 -0.82
C GLY A 41 -2.50 -1.95 0.18
N ALA A 42 -2.26 -3.26 0.35
CA ALA A 42 -2.96 -4.03 1.37
C ALA A 42 -2.62 -3.54 2.80
N TYR A 43 -1.35 -3.23 3.06
CA TYR A 43 -0.90 -2.70 4.35
C TYR A 43 -1.51 -1.33 4.65
N PHE A 44 -1.60 -0.44 3.66
CA PHE A 44 -2.22 0.87 3.77
C PHE A 44 -3.69 0.77 4.24
N VAL A 45 -4.45 -0.20 3.69
CA VAL A 45 -5.85 -0.42 4.05
C VAL A 45 -6.01 -1.09 5.41
N LEU A 46 -5.20 -2.12 5.70
CA LEU A 46 -5.34 -2.92 6.91
C LEU A 46 -4.80 -2.21 8.16
N PHE A 47 -3.74 -1.41 7.99
CA PHE A 47 -2.98 -0.82 9.09
C PHE A 47 -2.73 0.69 8.89
N PRO A 48 -3.78 1.52 8.68
CA PRO A 48 -3.61 2.94 8.38
C PRO A 48 -2.91 3.73 9.51
N ASN A 49 -3.08 3.30 10.76
CA ASN A 49 -2.49 3.93 11.95
C ASN A 49 -1.15 3.32 12.39
N ALA A 50 -0.65 2.28 11.70
CA ALA A 50 0.63 1.69 12.07
C ALA A 50 1.77 2.68 11.82
N ASN A 51 2.72 2.73 12.75
CA ASN A 51 3.86 3.63 12.66
C ASN A 51 5.00 3.00 11.82
N ILE A 52 5.32 3.62 10.70
CA ILE A 52 6.49 3.31 9.90
C ILE A 52 7.66 4.12 10.46
N ARG A 53 8.71 3.43 10.92
CA ARG A 53 9.98 4.07 11.25
C ARG A 53 10.69 4.41 9.95
N THR A 54 10.94 5.69 9.73
CA THR A 54 11.56 6.18 8.50
C THR A 54 12.56 7.29 8.79
N LEU A 55 13.40 7.56 7.80
CA LEU A 55 14.35 8.66 7.80
C LEU A 55 13.69 9.88 7.17
N LEU A 56 13.63 10.98 7.91
CA LEU A 56 13.24 12.27 7.39
C LEU A 56 14.50 13.12 7.20
N PHE A 57 14.73 13.53 5.96
CA PHE A 57 15.82 14.43 5.60
C PHE A 57 15.32 15.88 5.71
N VAL A 58 15.77 16.59 6.74
CA VAL A 58 15.42 18.00 6.98
C VAL A 58 16.68 18.84 6.79
N PHE A 59 16.80 19.46 5.61
CA PHE A 59 18.00 20.16 5.16
C PHE A 59 19.26 19.28 5.27
N TYR A 60 20.16 19.58 6.20
CA TYR A 60 21.41 18.86 6.42
C TYR A 60 21.32 17.79 7.53
N ARG A 61 20.14 17.58 8.13
CA ARG A 61 19.96 16.62 9.23
C ARG A 61 19.10 15.43 8.79
N VAL A 62 19.52 14.24 9.21
CA VAL A 62 18.75 13.00 9.08
C VAL A 62 18.12 12.68 10.43
N ILE A 63 16.79 12.63 10.49
CA ILE A 63 16.04 12.35 11.72
C ILE A 63 15.33 11.01 11.55
N VAL A 64 15.52 10.10 12.50
CA VAL A 64 14.70 8.88 12.57
C VAL A 64 13.38 9.24 13.24
N THR A 65 12.28 9.14 12.50
CA THR A 65 10.95 9.48 12.99
C THR A 65 9.95 8.36 12.71
N ARG A 66 8.76 8.46 13.31
CA ARG A 66 7.64 7.54 13.11
C ARG A 66 6.55 8.29 12.37
N VAL A 67 6.18 7.78 11.19
CA VAL A 67 5.11 8.34 10.37
C VAL A 67 4.02 7.30 10.25
N LYS A 68 2.76 7.69 10.43
CA LYS A 68 1.64 6.77 10.20
C LYS A 68 1.65 6.28 8.76
N SER A 69 1.39 4.98 8.59
CA SER A 69 1.30 4.28 7.31
C SER A 69 0.43 5.02 6.30
N PHE A 70 -0.71 5.57 6.75
CA PHE A 70 -1.58 6.36 5.92
C PHE A 70 -0.87 7.55 5.24
N TYR A 71 -0.13 8.35 6.01
CA TYR A 71 0.60 9.50 5.42
C TYR A 71 1.75 9.03 4.55
N TYR A 72 2.53 8.06 5.03
CA TYR A 72 3.74 7.62 4.35
C TYR A 72 3.44 6.94 3.00
N LEU A 73 2.57 5.93 3.01
CA LEU A 73 2.21 5.20 1.80
C LEU A 73 1.26 5.98 0.90
N GLY A 74 0.40 6.83 1.47
CA GLY A 74 -0.42 7.76 0.70
C GLY A 74 0.44 8.74 -0.09
N PHE A 75 1.42 9.37 0.55
CA PHE A 75 2.39 10.23 -0.13
C PHE A 75 3.17 9.47 -1.20
N TRP A 76 3.71 8.29 -0.87
CA TRP A 76 4.45 7.47 -1.83
C TRP A 76 3.59 7.13 -3.06
N PHE A 77 2.33 6.74 -2.86
CA PHE A 77 1.42 6.44 -3.97
C PHE A 77 1.15 7.66 -4.84
N LEU A 78 0.89 8.82 -4.24
CA LEU A 78 0.69 10.08 -4.99
C LEU A 78 1.95 10.47 -5.77
N TYR A 79 3.14 10.27 -5.18
CA TYR A 79 4.40 10.50 -5.86
C TYR A 79 4.53 9.64 -7.13
N GLN A 80 4.07 8.38 -7.13
CA GLN A 80 4.14 7.53 -8.32
C GLN A 80 3.32 8.07 -9.50
N LEU A 81 2.25 8.83 -9.24
CA LEU A 81 1.40 9.41 -10.29
C LEU A 81 2.13 10.49 -11.10
N ILE A 82 3.08 11.20 -10.49
CA ILE A 82 3.81 12.29 -11.13
C ILE A 82 4.63 11.80 -12.33
N PRO A 83 5.65 10.92 -12.17
CA PRO A 83 6.44 10.44 -13.30
C PRO A 83 5.61 9.58 -14.27
N ALA A 84 4.59 8.87 -13.78
CA ALA A 84 3.65 8.12 -14.61
C ALA A 84 2.86 9.02 -15.57
N SER A 85 2.42 10.20 -15.11
CA SER A 85 1.67 11.18 -15.91
C SER A 85 2.54 12.02 -16.84
N LEU A 86 3.80 12.25 -16.48
CA LEU A 86 4.77 12.94 -17.33
C LEU A 86 5.30 12.05 -18.46
N GLY A 87 4.92 10.77 -18.49
CA GLY A 87 5.42 9.81 -19.48
C GLY A 87 6.94 9.65 -19.39
N GLU A 88 7.49 9.75 -18.17
CA GLU A 88 8.93 9.73 -17.97
C GLU A 88 9.52 8.43 -18.49
N ILE A 89 10.36 8.53 -19.52
CA ILE A 89 11.13 7.40 -20.04
C ILE A 89 12.25 7.11 -19.04
N SER A 90 11.92 6.31 -18.04
CA SER A 90 12.82 5.89 -16.96
C SER A 90 12.94 4.36 -16.93
N GLY A 91 13.87 3.85 -16.14
CA GLY A 91 13.95 2.41 -15.84
C GLY A 91 12.87 1.91 -14.86
N VAL A 92 11.91 2.75 -14.47
CA VAL A 92 10.92 2.44 -13.43
C VAL A 92 9.52 2.33 -14.04
N ALA A 93 8.90 1.17 -13.89
CA ALA A 93 7.54 0.90 -14.34
C ALA A 93 6.49 1.47 -13.36
N TYR A 94 6.35 2.80 -13.31
CA TYR A 94 5.45 3.48 -12.36
C TYR A 94 4.00 3.01 -12.42
N TRP A 95 3.46 2.76 -13.62
CA TRP A 95 2.12 2.19 -13.78
C TRP A 95 1.97 0.79 -13.16
N ALA A 96 3.05 0.01 -13.10
CA ALA A 96 3.03 -1.28 -12.40
C ALA A 96 2.94 -1.09 -10.88
N HIS A 97 3.61 -0.08 -10.32
CA HIS A 97 3.49 0.25 -8.89
C HIS A 97 2.08 0.73 -8.54
N ILE A 98 1.52 1.62 -9.37
CA ILE A 98 0.16 2.13 -9.21
C ILE A 98 -0.85 0.98 -9.25
N GLY A 99 -0.78 0.12 -10.27
CA GLY A 99 -1.68 -1.01 -10.44
C GLY A 99 -1.56 -2.04 -9.34
N GLY A 100 -0.34 -2.37 -8.94
CA GLY A 100 -0.07 -3.24 -7.80
C GLY A 100 -0.70 -2.70 -6.52
N PHE A 101 -0.44 -1.43 -6.19
CA PHE A 101 -0.97 -0.78 -4.98
C PHE A 101 -2.50 -0.77 -4.95
N ILE A 102 -3.15 -0.37 -6.05
CA ILE A 102 -4.61 -0.34 -6.16
C ILE A 102 -5.18 -1.75 -5.99
N ALA A 103 -4.63 -2.76 -6.70
CA ALA A 103 -5.07 -4.14 -6.59
C ALA A 103 -4.94 -4.67 -5.14
N GLY A 104 -3.81 -4.40 -4.49
CA GLY A 104 -3.56 -4.72 -3.09
C GLY A 104 -4.58 -4.08 -2.14
N ALA A 105 -4.82 -2.79 -2.29
CA ALA A 105 -5.78 -2.04 -1.48
C ALA A 105 -7.20 -2.59 -1.63
N ILE A 106 -7.67 -2.81 -2.87
CA ILE A 106 -9.01 -3.34 -3.15
C ILE A 106 -9.18 -4.75 -2.55
N MET A 107 -8.21 -5.64 -2.80
CA MET A 107 -8.28 -7.02 -2.29
C MET A 107 -8.23 -7.09 -0.75
N ALA A 108 -7.68 -6.08 -0.09
CA ALA A 108 -7.62 -6.00 1.37
C ALA A 108 -8.91 -5.51 2.04
N LEU A 109 -9.80 -4.81 1.32
CA LEU A 109 -11.08 -4.33 1.85
C LEU A 109 -11.95 -5.42 2.50
N PRO A 110 -12.22 -6.58 1.86
CA PRO A 110 -13.02 -7.63 2.49
C PRO A 110 -12.34 -8.21 3.73
N LEU A 111 -11.00 -8.26 3.76
CA LEU A 111 -10.26 -8.71 4.94
C LEU A 111 -10.39 -7.70 6.09
N ARG A 112 -10.26 -6.40 5.80
CA ARG A 112 -10.48 -5.33 6.78
C ARG A 112 -11.88 -5.40 7.37
N ALA A 113 -12.91 -5.56 6.54
CA ALA A 113 -14.30 -5.70 6.98
C ALA A 113 -14.48 -6.90 7.92
N ARG A 114 -13.87 -8.05 7.60
CA ARG A 114 -13.89 -9.25 8.46
C ARG A 114 -13.19 -9.01 9.81
N ILE A 115 -12.05 -8.32 9.82
CA ILE A 115 -11.31 -7.99 11.04
C ILE A 115 -12.16 -7.06 11.94
N LEU A 116 -12.74 -6.01 11.37
CA LEU A 116 -13.56 -5.05 12.12
C LEU A 116 -14.82 -5.73 12.68
N ARG A 117 -15.46 -6.62 11.92
CA ARG A 117 -16.62 -7.38 12.40
C ARG A 117 -16.26 -8.28 13.59
N ARG A 118 -15.17 -9.06 13.47
CA ARG A 118 -14.69 -9.92 14.57
C ARG A 118 -14.30 -9.12 15.82
N ARG A 119 -13.73 -7.92 15.65
CA ARG A 119 -13.43 -7.02 16.77
C ARG A 119 -14.71 -6.61 17.51
N LYS A 120 -15.77 -6.25 16.78
CA LYS A 120 -17.07 -5.90 17.37
C LYS A 120 -17.72 -7.09 18.08
N GLU A 121 -17.63 -8.27 17.50
CA GLU A 121 -18.14 -9.53 18.10
C GLU A 121 -17.37 -9.90 19.38
N ALA A 122 -16.05 -9.69 19.42
CA ALA A 122 -15.22 -9.98 20.59
C ALA A 122 -15.44 -9.00 21.75
N TYR A 123 -15.84 -7.76 21.45
CA TYR A 123 -16.10 -6.71 22.44
C TYR A 123 -17.50 -6.10 22.23
N PRO A 124 -18.58 -6.84 22.57
CA PRO A 124 -19.95 -6.39 22.35
C PRO A 124 -20.31 -5.15 23.19
N TYR A 125 -19.60 -4.91 24.29
CA TYR A 125 -19.69 -3.72 25.15
C TYR A 125 -18.54 -2.72 24.91
N GLY A 126 -18.13 -2.53 23.65
CA GLY A 126 -17.02 -1.65 23.25
C GLY A 126 -17.06 -0.23 23.85
N TRP A 127 -18.26 0.31 24.06
CA TRP A 127 -18.52 1.63 24.66
C TRP A 127 -17.97 1.76 26.09
N VAL A 128 -17.96 0.67 26.86
CA VAL A 128 -17.40 0.67 28.23
C VAL A 128 -15.89 0.87 28.19
N TYR A 129 -15.21 0.35 27.16
CA TYR A 129 -13.75 0.43 27.01
C TYR A 129 -13.26 1.72 26.34
N GLU A 130 -14.15 2.46 25.66
CA GLU A 130 -13.84 3.78 25.10
C GLU A 130 -13.87 4.86 26.18
N GLU A 131 -14.76 4.77 27.18
CA GLU A 131 -14.80 5.69 28.31
C GLU A 131 -13.66 5.49 29.32
N GLU A 132 -13.23 4.24 29.54
CA GLU A 132 -12.17 3.90 30.52
C GLU A 132 -10.73 4.05 29.97
N GLY A 133 -10.56 4.33 28.68
CA GLY A 133 -9.22 4.53 28.08
C GLY A 133 -8.38 3.25 28.02
N PHE A 134 -8.78 2.25 27.22
CA PHE A 134 -8.01 1.03 26.96
C PHE A 134 -7.01 1.16 25.76
N PRO A 135 -5.93 0.36 25.69
CA PRO A 135 -4.57 0.76 25.30
C PRO A 135 -4.28 0.77 23.79
N PHE A 136 -5.29 0.87 22.93
CA PHE A 136 -5.13 0.64 21.49
C PHE A 136 -5.20 1.93 20.63
N ASN A 137 -5.11 3.10 21.26
CA ASN A 137 -5.01 4.41 20.58
C ASN A 137 -3.56 4.77 20.23
#